data_AF-A0A948KKK2-F1
#
_entry.id   AF-A0A948KKK2-F1
#
_cell.length_a   1.000
_cell.length_b   1.000
_cell.length_c   1.000
_cell.angle_alpha   90.00
_cell.angle_beta   90.00
_cell.angle_gamma   90.00
#
_symmetry.space_group_name_H-M   'P 1'
#
loop_
_entity.id
_entity.type
_entity.pdbx_description
1 polymer ?
#
loop_
_entity_poly.entity_id
_entity_poly.type
_entity_poly.pdbx_seq_one_letter_code
_entity_poly.pdbx_strand_id
1 'polypeptide(L)'
;KYLVTGPSLEFTARQILTSATKMWLAGATTIAAAPDVPYPMTNVISQYGMELVIDPYLPVIDATHPGSWYLFADPADIAAIEYDYLQGHERPEICMKASDKVSIGGGALSPLSGDFATDNVFYRVRDIFGANKLVTTGGWRGTYANIHA
;
A
#
# COMPACT_ATOMS: atom_id res chain seq x y z
N LYS A 1 -13.31 -1.59 10.31
CA LYS A 1 -12.57 -2.74 9.70
C LYS A 1 -13.21 -3.05 8.35
N TYR A 2 -12.40 -3.26 7.32
CA TYR A 2 -12.87 -3.31 5.93
C TYR A 2 -12.42 -4.59 5.25
N LEU A 3 -13.36 -5.23 4.54
CA LEU A 3 -13.08 -6.32 3.61
C LEU A 3 -13.14 -5.75 2.20
N VAL A 4 -12.01 -5.76 1.48
CA VAL A 4 -11.91 -5.20 0.13
C VAL A 4 -11.76 -6.33 -0.87
N THR A 5 -12.53 -6.29 -1.95
CA THR A 5 -12.43 -7.25 -3.04
C THR A 5 -12.74 -6.60 -4.39
N GLY A 6 -12.37 -7.29 -5.48
CA GLY A 6 -12.65 -6.86 -6.84
C GLY A 6 -14.12 -7.10 -7.23
N PRO A 7 -14.60 -6.49 -8.33
CA PRO A 7 -16.01 -6.57 -8.75
C PRO A 7 -16.50 -7.99 -9.02
N SER A 8 -15.62 -8.92 -9.41
CA SER A 8 -15.95 -10.32 -9.69
C SER A 8 -16.44 -11.09 -8.47
N LEU A 9 -16.08 -10.64 -7.26
CA LEU A 9 -16.38 -11.33 -6.00
C LEU A 9 -17.43 -10.61 -5.16
N GLU A 10 -18.00 -9.49 -5.62
CA GLU A 10 -18.95 -8.69 -4.87
C GLU A 10 -20.13 -9.52 -4.33
N PHE A 11 -20.78 -10.30 -5.21
CA PHE A 11 -21.94 -11.10 -4.81
C PHE A 11 -21.57 -12.17 -3.77
N THR A 12 -20.45 -12.85 -3.98
CA THR A 12 -19.92 -13.84 -3.04
C THR A 12 -19.60 -13.20 -1.69
N ALA A 13 -18.97 -12.03 -1.69
CA ALA A 13 -18.62 -11.29 -0.48
C ALA A 13 -19.86 -10.84 0.30
N ARG A 14 -20.86 -10.29 -0.40
CA ARG A 14 -22.13 -9.92 0.23
C ARG A 14 -22.80 -11.14 0.86
N GLN A 15 -22.87 -12.27 0.15
CA GLN A 15 -23.45 -13.51 0.69
C GLN A 15 -22.73 -13.98 1.97
N ILE A 16 -21.40 -13.97 1.98
CA ILE A 16 -20.60 -14.37 3.15
C ILE A 16 -20.84 -13.43 4.35
N LEU A 17 -20.96 -12.12 4.12
CA LEU A 17 -21.13 -11.14 5.19
C LEU A 17 -22.56 -11.04 5.73
N THR A 18 -23.57 -11.33 4.89
CA THR A 18 -24.97 -11.23 5.31
C THR A 18 -25.56 -12.56 5.79
N SER A 19 -24.96 -13.71 5.44
CA SER A 19 -25.52 -15.00 5.84
C SER A 19 -25.42 -15.19 7.36
N ALA A 20 -26.51 -15.63 7.98
CA ALA A 20 -26.55 -16.01 9.39
C ALA A 20 -25.89 -17.38 9.64
N THR A 21 -25.90 -18.26 8.63
CA THR A 21 -25.43 -19.64 8.76
C THR A 21 -24.46 -20.02 7.65
N LYS A 22 -23.52 -20.91 7.97
CA LYS A 22 -22.72 -21.65 6.99
C LYS A 22 -23.10 -23.12 7.07
N MET A 23 -23.10 -23.81 5.94
CA MET A 23 -23.43 -25.23 5.89
C MET A 23 -22.14 -26.04 5.74
N TRP A 24 -21.95 -27.02 6.62
CA TRP A 24 -20.89 -28.02 6.48
C TRP A 24 -21.52 -29.36 6.10
N LEU A 25 -20.80 -30.15 5.29
CA LEU A 25 -21.16 -31.51 4.98
C LEU A 25 -20.57 -32.42 6.07
N ALA A 26 -21.44 -32.96 6.94
CA ALA A 26 -21.00 -33.96 7.90
C ALA A 26 -20.94 -35.32 7.17
N GLY A 27 -19.73 -35.86 7.01
CA GLY A 27 -19.54 -37.21 6.47
C GLY A 27 -20.26 -38.23 7.35
N ALA A 28 -21.07 -39.09 6.75
CA ALA A 28 -21.77 -40.14 7.49
C ALA A 28 -20.75 -41.15 8.06
N THR A 29 -20.46 -41.07 9.36
CA THR A 29 -19.39 -41.86 9.99
C THR A 29 -19.77 -43.31 10.30
N THR A 30 -21.03 -43.71 10.08
CA THR A 30 -21.55 -45.02 10.53
C THR A 30 -22.18 -45.87 9.43
N ILE A 31 -22.39 -45.32 8.22
CA ILE A 31 -23.00 -46.05 7.09
C ILE A 31 -22.18 -45.77 5.83
N ALA A 32 -21.59 -46.83 5.26
CA ALA A 32 -20.93 -46.74 3.96
C ALA A 32 -21.95 -46.30 2.89
N ALA A 33 -21.61 -45.23 2.13
CA ALA A 33 -22.43 -44.62 1.08
C ALA A 33 -23.69 -43.84 1.53
N ALA A 34 -23.83 -43.47 2.81
CA ALA A 34 -24.84 -42.48 3.19
C ALA A 34 -24.44 -41.07 2.67
N PRO A 35 -25.38 -40.30 2.11
CA PRO A 35 -25.09 -38.96 1.60
C PRO A 35 -24.71 -38.03 2.75
N ASP A 36 -23.82 -37.08 2.46
CA ASP A 36 -23.45 -36.04 3.43
C ASP A 36 -24.70 -35.26 3.86
N VAL A 37 -24.90 -35.15 5.17
CA VAL A 37 -26.04 -34.40 5.74
C VAL A 37 -25.60 -32.95 5.93
N PRO A 38 -26.36 -31.96 5.42
CA PRO A 38 -26.05 -30.57 5.67
C PRO A 38 -26.27 -30.21 7.14
N TYR A 39 -25.23 -29.70 7.80
CA TYR A 39 -25.28 -29.23 9.17
C TYR A 39 -25.12 -27.70 9.20
N PRO A 40 -26.19 -26.94 9.51
CA PRO A 40 -26.10 -25.49 9.61
C PRO A 40 -25.35 -25.11 10.90
N MET A 41 -24.30 -24.31 10.74
CA MET A 41 -23.55 -23.73 11.84
C MET A 41 -23.63 -22.21 11.75
N THR A 42 -23.43 -21.53 12.89
CA THR A 42 -23.37 -20.07 12.92
C THR A 42 -22.23 -19.54 12.05
N ASN A 43 -22.54 -18.54 11.24
CA ASN A 43 -21.51 -17.78 10.54
C ASN A 43 -20.86 -16.77 11.50
N VAL A 44 -19.59 -17.00 11.85
CA VAL A 44 -18.84 -16.08 12.71
C VAL A 44 -18.39 -14.83 11.97
N ILE A 45 -18.27 -14.89 10.64
CA ILE A 45 -17.75 -13.79 9.83
C ILE A 45 -18.73 -12.61 9.77
N SER A 46 -20.03 -12.90 9.71
CA SER A 46 -21.09 -11.87 9.76
C SER A 46 -21.16 -11.13 11.11
N GLN A 47 -20.59 -11.71 12.18
CA GLN A 47 -20.58 -11.10 13.52
C GLN A 47 -19.39 -10.15 13.76
N TYR A 48 -18.38 -10.13 12.87
CA TYR A 48 -17.20 -9.28 13.04
C TYR A 48 -17.42 -7.81 12.64
N GLY A 49 -18.61 -7.44 12.13
CA GLY A 49 -18.95 -6.06 11.80
C GLY A 49 -18.05 -5.45 10.72
N MET A 50 -17.60 -6.27 9.75
CA MET A 50 -16.75 -5.79 8.65
C MET A 50 -17.60 -5.09 7.59
N GLU A 51 -17.12 -3.95 7.10
CA GLU A 51 -17.71 -3.27 5.96
C GLU A 51 -17.12 -3.79 4.65
N LEU A 52 -17.99 -4.11 3.69
CA LEU A 52 -17.58 -4.53 2.36
C LEU A 52 -17.30 -3.32 1.47
N VAL A 53 -16.08 -3.27 0.93
CA VAL A 53 -15.67 -2.26 -0.05
C VAL A 53 -15.33 -2.97 -1.36
N ILE A 54 -15.92 -2.50 -2.46
CA ILE A 54 -15.62 -3.00 -3.80
C ILE A 54 -14.70 -2.03 -4.49
N ASP A 55 -13.51 -2.49 -4.86
CA ASP A 55 -12.52 -1.68 -5.55
C ASP A 55 -12.45 -2.05 -7.03
N PRO A 56 -12.93 -1.18 -7.94
CA PRO A 56 -12.93 -1.45 -9.38
C PRO A 56 -11.52 -1.52 -9.98
N TYR A 57 -10.50 -1.01 -9.30
CA TYR A 57 -9.12 -0.99 -9.79
C TYR A 57 -8.32 -2.24 -9.41
N LEU A 58 -8.82 -3.08 -8.49
CA LEU A 58 -8.12 -4.30 -8.08
C LEU A 58 -7.72 -5.23 -9.23
N PRO A 59 -8.55 -5.45 -10.28
CA PRO A 59 -8.14 -6.27 -11.41
C PRO A 59 -6.96 -5.71 -12.22
N VAL A 60 -6.72 -4.40 -12.13
CA VAL A 60 -5.58 -3.74 -12.79
C VAL A 60 -4.35 -3.77 -11.89
N ILE A 61 -4.53 -3.56 -10.59
CA ILE A 61 -3.44 -3.51 -9.59
C ILE A 61 -2.91 -4.92 -9.29
N ASP A 62 -3.79 -5.89 -9.07
CA ASP A 62 -3.44 -7.31 -8.88
C ASP A 62 -3.96 -8.13 -10.07
N ALA A 63 -3.34 -7.90 -11.22
CA ALA A 63 -3.66 -8.61 -12.46
C ALA A 63 -3.32 -10.12 -12.36
N THR A 64 -2.48 -10.52 -11.41
CA THR A 64 -2.08 -11.91 -11.22
C THR A 64 -3.09 -12.72 -10.41
N HIS A 65 -3.78 -12.08 -9.45
CA HIS A 65 -4.76 -12.71 -8.58
C HIS A 65 -6.03 -11.85 -8.49
N PRO A 66 -6.82 -11.74 -9.57
CA PRO A 66 -8.01 -10.88 -9.61
C PRO A 66 -9.14 -11.32 -8.65
N GLY A 67 -9.00 -12.49 -8.01
CA GLY A 67 -9.90 -13.03 -6.99
C GLY A 67 -9.36 -12.90 -5.56
N SER A 68 -8.39 -12.02 -5.32
CA SER A 68 -7.83 -11.78 -3.98
C SER A 68 -8.84 -11.09 -3.05
N TRP A 69 -8.69 -11.36 -1.75
CA TRP A 69 -9.44 -10.74 -0.66
C TRP A 69 -8.46 -10.02 0.25
N TYR A 70 -8.74 -8.76 0.56
CA TYR A 70 -7.86 -7.94 1.39
C TYR A 70 -8.61 -7.49 2.65
N LEU A 71 -7.93 -7.57 3.79
CA LEU A 71 -8.47 -7.19 5.08
C LEU A 71 -7.70 -5.98 5.60
N PHE A 72 -8.43 -4.92 5.94
CA PHE A 72 -7.86 -3.68 6.44
C PHE A 72 -8.44 -3.29 7.79
N ALA A 73 -7.58 -2.73 8.64
CA ALA A 73 -7.98 -2.10 9.91
C ALA A 73 -8.82 -0.85 9.64
N ASP A 74 -9.45 -0.31 10.69
CA ASP A 74 -10.07 1.00 10.56
C ASP A 74 -8.99 2.08 10.41
N PRO A 75 -9.02 2.95 9.40
CA PRO A 75 -8.10 4.08 9.30
C PRO A 75 -8.19 5.05 10.48
N ALA A 76 -9.28 5.03 11.26
CA ALA A 76 -9.37 5.76 12.52
C ALA A 76 -8.51 5.15 13.64
N ASP A 77 -8.19 3.85 13.57
CA ASP A 77 -7.40 3.16 14.59
C ASP A 77 -5.89 3.46 14.45
N ILE A 78 -5.41 3.65 13.22
CA ILE A 78 -3.99 3.91 12.92
C ILE A 78 -3.88 5.05 11.90
N ALA A 79 -3.15 6.10 12.27
CA ALA A 79 -2.83 7.18 11.33
C ALA A 79 -1.82 6.69 10.28
N ALA A 80 -2.21 6.73 9.01
CA ALA A 80 -1.33 6.51 7.87
C ALA A 80 -1.04 7.83 7.14
N ILE A 81 0.21 7.99 6.70
CA ILE A 81 0.66 9.08 5.86
C ILE A 81 1.11 8.46 4.54
N GLU A 82 0.62 9.00 3.43
CA GLU A 82 1.14 8.66 2.11
C GLU A 82 2.36 9.54 1.81
N TYR A 83 3.42 8.90 1.33
CA TYR A 83 4.64 9.55 0.88
C TYR A 83 4.75 9.39 -0.63
N ASP A 84 4.73 10.52 -1.33
CA ASP A 84 4.78 10.54 -2.80
C ASP A 84 5.93 11.40 -3.31
N TYR A 85 6.51 10.94 -4.41
CA TYR A 85 7.43 11.74 -5.19
C TYR A 85 6.67 12.74 -6.08
N LEU A 86 7.21 13.95 -6.21
CA LEU A 86 6.69 14.89 -7.21
C LEU A 86 7.14 14.47 -8.60
N GLN A 87 6.25 14.63 -9.59
CA GLN A 87 6.56 14.34 -10.98
C GLN A 87 7.76 15.19 -11.44
N GLY A 88 8.78 14.53 -12.00
CA GLY A 88 10.05 15.15 -12.39
C GLY A 88 11.10 15.22 -11.28
N HIS A 89 10.75 14.81 -10.05
CA HIS A 89 11.63 14.76 -8.87
C HIS A 89 11.52 13.42 -8.13
N GLU A 90 11.46 12.31 -8.87
CA GLU A 90 11.34 10.94 -8.34
C GLU A 90 12.63 10.42 -7.72
N ARG A 91 13.74 11.15 -7.88
CA ARG A 91 15.04 10.82 -7.33
C ARG A 91 15.64 12.06 -6.67
N PRO A 92 16.45 11.87 -5.62
CA PRO A 92 17.17 12.97 -5.00
C PRO A 92 18.07 13.64 -6.04
N GLU A 93 17.99 14.97 -6.10
CA GLU A 93 18.85 15.78 -6.94
C GLU A 93 20.20 15.93 -6.24
N ILE A 94 21.27 15.53 -6.94
CA ILE A 94 22.64 15.71 -6.48
C ILE A 94 23.27 16.78 -7.36
N CYS A 95 23.67 17.89 -6.75
CA CYS A 95 24.29 19.02 -7.43
C CYS A 95 25.61 19.38 -6.75
N MET A 96 26.54 19.94 -7.51
CA MET A 96 27.72 20.60 -6.96
C MET A 96 27.77 22.06 -7.40
N LYS A 97 28.29 22.93 -6.51
CA LYS A 97 28.57 24.33 -6.86
C LYS A 97 29.69 24.35 -7.91
N ALA A 98 29.52 25.13 -8.98
CA ALA A 98 30.60 25.36 -9.93
C ALA A 98 31.78 26.08 -9.24
N SER A 99 33.02 25.77 -9.67
CA SER A 99 34.18 26.54 -9.21
C SER A 99 34.08 27.98 -9.71
N ASP A 100 34.36 28.94 -8.84
CA ASP A 100 34.51 30.36 -9.17
C ASP A 100 35.96 30.72 -9.54
N LYS A 101 36.84 29.71 -9.63
CA LYS A 101 38.20 29.88 -10.14
C LYS A 101 38.20 29.91 -11.66
N VAL A 102 39.06 30.77 -12.19
CA VAL A 102 39.39 30.84 -13.60
C VAL A 102 40.88 30.64 -13.80
N SER A 103 41.25 29.94 -14.87
CA SER A 103 42.65 29.83 -15.26
C SER A 103 43.18 31.19 -15.73
N ILE A 104 44.48 31.45 -15.58
CA ILE A 104 45.13 32.68 -16.07
C ILE A 104 44.98 32.81 -17.60
N GLY A 105 44.90 31.69 -18.32
CA GLY A 105 44.64 31.67 -19.77
C GLY A 105 43.16 31.83 -20.14
N GLY A 106 42.28 32.07 -19.17
CA GLY A 106 40.83 31.98 -19.32
C GLY A 106 40.34 30.53 -19.26
N GLY A 107 39.09 30.34 -18.86
CA GLY A 107 38.45 29.03 -18.75
C GLY A 107 38.10 28.65 -17.31
N ALA A 108 36.92 28.05 -17.15
CA ALA A 108 36.44 27.54 -15.87
C ALA A 108 37.28 26.33 -15.45
N LEU A 109 37.64 26.29 -14.16
CA LEU A 109 38.30 25.13 -13.58
C LEU A 109 37.28 24.12 -13.06
N SER A 110 37.74 22.88 -12.85
CA SER A 110 36.89 21.81 -12.32
C SER A 110 36.30 22.23 -10.97
N PRO A 111 35.00 21.99 -10.72
CA PRO A 111 34.41 22.15 -9.40
C PRO A 111 35.16 21.38 -8.29
N LEU A 112 35.86 20.29 -8.64
CA LEU A 112 36.68 19.50 -7.71
C LEU A 112 37.97 20.21 -7.28
N SER A 113 38.34 21.31 -7.96
CA SER A 113 39.47 22.14 -7.57
C SER A 113 39.13 23.13 -6.47
N GLY A 114 37.87 23.17 -5.99
CA GLY A 114 37.44 24.05 -4.91
C GLY A 114 37.12 25.49 -5.35
N ASP A 115 36.68 26.30 -4.40
CA ASP A 115 36.43 27.74 -4.58
C ASP A 115 37.68 28.60 -4.39
N PHE A 116 37.67 29.84 -4.90
CA PHE A 116 38.85 30.71 -4.92
C PHE A 116 39.32 31.12 -3.53
N ALA A 117 38.39 31.37 -2.61
CA ALA A 117 38.72 31.94 -1.30
C ALA A 117 39.18 30.88 -0.28
N THR A 118 38.69 29.65 -0.38
CA THR A 118 38.85 28.64 0.67
C THR A 118 39.17 27.24 0.17
N ASP A 119 39.29 27.03 -1.15
CA ASP A 119 39.47 25.72 -1.78
C ASP A 119 38.34 24.72 -1.47
N ASN A 120 37.18 25.21 -1.03
CA ASN A 120 36.07 24.35 -0.61
C ASN A 120 35.29 23.79 -1.80
N VAL A 121 34.85 22.53 -1.70
CA VAL A 121 33.95 21.89 -2.66
C VAL A 121 32.59 21.70 -2.01
N PHE A 122 31.55 22.30 -2.60
CA PHE A 122 30.20 22.25 -2.05
C PHE A 122 29.31 21.31 -2.85
N TYR A 123 28.70 20.37 -2.11
CA TYR A 123 27.67 19.47 -2.61
C TYR A 123 26.32 19.82 -1.99
N ARG A 124 25.26 19.63 -2.77
CA ARG A 124 23.89 19.72 -2.29
C ARG A 124 23.13 18.47 -2.72
N VAL A 125 22.46 17.86 -1.76
CA VAL A 125 21.40 16.89 -2.02
C VAL A 125 20.07 17.58 -1.76
N ARG A 126 19.11 17.44 -2.67
CA ARG A 126 17.74 17.89 -2.47
C ARG A 126 16.81 16.72 -2.73
N ASP A 127 16.01 16.38 -1.73
CA ASP A 127 14.87 15.50 -1.89
C ASP A 127 13.60 16.36 -1.88
N ILE A 128 12.69 16.09 -2.81
CA ILE A 128 11.44 16.84 -2.95
C ILE A 128 10.30 15.84 -2.91
N PHE A 129 9.54 15.89 -1.83
CA PHE A 129 8.44 14.96 -1.58
C PHE A 129 7.19 15.68 -1.10
N GLY A 130 6.05 15.06 -1.39
CA GLY A 130 4.76 15.40 -0.82
C GLY A 130 4.38 14.42 0.27
N ALA A 131 3.64 14.89 1.28
CA ALA A 131 3.03 14.04 2.26
C ALA A 131 1.58 14.47 2.46
N ASN A 132 0.66 13.51 2.38
CA ASN A 132 -0.76 13.74 2.64
C ASN A 132 -1.26 12.79 3.71
N LYS A 133 -2.15 13.31 4.58
CA LYS A 133 -2.90 12.44 5.48
C LYS A 133 -3.89 11.65 4.64
N LEU A 134 -3.78 10.32 4.70
CA LEU A 134 -4.79 9.47 4.10
C LEU A 134 -6.08 9.57 4.94
N VAL A 135 -7.01 10.42 4.50
CA VAL A 135 -8.34 10.55 5.12
C VAL A 135 -9.31 9.52 4.53
N THR A 136 -10.27 9.15 5.38
CA THR A 136 -11.37 8.17 5.39
C THR A 136 -11.79 7.47 4.09
N THR A 137 -11.56 8.00 2.89
CA THR A 137 -11.94 7.37 1.61
C THR A 137 -10.83 6.48 1.02
N GLY A 138 -9.57 6.68 1.43
CA GLY A 138 -8.42 5.91 0.94
C GLY A 138 -7.48 5.38 2.03
N GLY A 139 -7.69 5.74 3.30
CA GLY A 139 -6.81 5.34 4.41
C GLY A 139 -6.73 3.84 4.67
N TRP A 140 -7.70 3.07 4.19
CA TRP A 140 -7.64 1.61 4.25
C TRP A 140 -6.51 1.04 3.38
N ARG A 141 -5.98 1.79 2.40
CA ARG A 141 -4.84 1.37 1.57
C ARG A 141 -3.47 1.59 2.22
N GLY A 142 -3.41 2.24 3.39
CA GLY A 142 -2.15 2.49 4.09
C GLY A 142 -1.64 1.23 4.80
N THR A 143 -0.41 0.82 4.52
CA THR A 143 0.32 -0.18 5.31
C THR A 143 1.28 0.52 6.27
N TYR A 144 1.31 0.09 7.53
CA TYR A 144 2.27 0.60 8.50
C TYR A 144 3.59 -0.16 8.36
N ALA A 145 4.70 0.57 8.31
CA ALA A 145 6.04 0.00 8.48
C ALA A 145 6.56 0.43 9.87
N ASN A 146 6.78 -0.54 10.77
CA ASN A 146 7.42 -0.29 12.05
C ASN A 146 8.94 -0.35 11.87
N ILE A 147 9.66 0.65 12.37
CA ILE A 147 11.12 0.62 12.47
C ILE A 147 11.44 0.15 13.89
N HIS A 148 11.89 -1.10 14.02
CA HIS A 148 12.54 -1.52 15.26
C HIS A 148 13.88 -0.75 15.35
N ALA A 149 13.97 0.14 16.33
CA ALA A 149 15.23 0.71 16.79
C ALA A 149 16.01 -0.30 17.63
#